data_AF-A0A9W6Z7F5-F1
#
_entry.id   AF-A0A9W6Z7F5-F1
#
_cell.length_a   1.000
_cell.length_b   1.000
_cell.length_c   1.000
_cell.angle_alpha   90.00
_cell.angle_beta   90.00
_cell.angle_gamma   90.00
#
_symmetry.space_group_name_H-M   'P 1'
#
loop_
_entity.id
_entity.type
_entity.pdbx_description
1 polymer ?
#
loop_
_entity_poly.entity_id
_entity_poly.type
_entity_poly.pdbx_seq_one_letter_code
_entity_poly.pdbx_strand_id
1 'polypeptide(L)'
;MLMPCSKDVLITLLSLLEQKAPIIYNDTEEFWGQLAIKAFNMLKRVTTFGYKRGAVLLKQKNDKDEIKKASDIVTNEFFSEQLLLNLVNLICNWYLKLKPSDLENWTNEPEEWINEELQASYEFQVRSCAENYFEDLATYFKELLAPFILQKIESSLTDPSVDILTKDSILCVFQLSAQSIANSCNFDKLFANYFLPESLKNESQNSSILKRRVCLIVSEWVSIQCSDTTRLHIYGLISSLLEPNGGDTVVKLTAIQTLQHLIDDWEFRKSSFQEFVGPIISNMIELLSGLQLTESKMFVLKVMSVLIERCNPLVPQKILNQVLRCYVI
;
A
#
# COMPACT_ATOMS: atom_id res chain seq x y z
N MET A 1 27.87 -9.19 -24.43
CA MET A 1 27.12 -10.31 -25.06
C MET A 1 26.12 -10.88 -24.05
N LEU A 2 24.82 -10.93 -24.38
CA LEU A 2 23.80 -11.61 -23.57
C LEU A 2 24.05 -13.13 -23.60
N MET A 3 23.93 -13.81 -22.45
CA MET A 3 24.05 -15.27 -22.42
C MET A 3 22.89 -15.91 -23.20
N PRO A 4 23.13 -16.91 -24.06
CA PRO A 4 22.10 -17.49 -24.94
C PRO A 4 20.83 -17.95 -24.23
N CYS A 5 20.96 -18.47 -23.00
CA CYS A 5 19.84 -19.00 -22.21
C CYS A 5 19.17 -17.96 -21.30
N SER A 6 19.49 -16.66 -21.42
CA SER A 6 18.98 -15.64 -20.49
C SER A 6 17.45 -15.54 -20.51
N LYS A 7 16.84 -15.68 -21.69
CA LYS A 7 15.38 -15.68 -21.85
C LYS A 7 14.74 -16.92 -21.19
N ASP A 8 15.34 -18.09 -21.38
CA ASP A 8 14.84 -19.34 -20.81
C ASP A 8 14.88 -19.33 -19.28
N VAL A 9 15.93 -18.72 -18.69
CA VAL A 9 16.03 -18.54 -17.23
C VAL A 9 14.87 -17.67 -16.72
N LEU A 10 14.60 -16.54 -17.37
CA LEU A 10 13.51 -15.65 -16.95
C LEU A 10 12.12 -16.31 -17.11
N ILE A 11 11.90 -17.03 -18.20
CA ILE A 11 10.65 -17.78 -18.42
C ILE A 11 10.50 -18.88 -17.38
N THR A 12 11.58 -19.58 -17.04
CA THR A 12 11.58 -20.62 -16.01
C THR A 12 11.24 -20.03 -14.64
N LEU A 13 11.81 -18.88 -14.28
CA LEU A 13 11.50 -18.19 -13.03
C LEU A 13 10.03 -17.76 -12.96
N LEU A 14 9.48 -17.20 -14.04
CA LEU A 14 8.06 -16.84 -14.11
C LEU A 14 7.16 -18.07 -13.97
N SER A 15 7.51 -19.17 -14.64
CA SER A 15 6.77 -20.43 -14.53
C SER A 15 6.80 -21.01 -13.11
N LEU A 16 7.95 -20.91 -12.43
CA LEU A 16 8.06 -21.33 -11.02
C LEU A 16 7.23 -20.44 -10.09
N LEU A 17 7.25 -19.12 -10.30
CA LEU A 17 6.40 -18.18 -9.56
C LEU A 17 4.92 -18.52 -9.73
N GLU A 18 4.49 -18.90 -10.93
CA GLU A 18 3.09 -19.28 -11.17
C GLU A 18 2.74 -20.63 -10.53
N GLN A 19 3.52 -21.68 -10.81
CA GLN A 19 3.22 -23.04 -10.35
C GLN A 19 3.31 -23.19 -8.82
N LYS A 20 4.17 -22.40 -8.17
CA LYS A 20 4.42 -22.50 -6.72
C LYS A 20 3.71 -21.41 -5.93
N ALA A 21 2.97 -20.51 -6.57
CA ALA A 21 2.21 -19.46 -5.90
C ALA A 21 1.34 -19.97 -4.73
N PRO A 22 0.61 -21.11 -4.84
CA PRO A 22 -0.18 -21.62 -3.72
C PRO A 22 0.66 -22.09 -2.53
N ILE A 23 1.83 -22.67 -2.78
CA ILE A 23 2.76 -23.15 -1.74
C ILE A 23 3.38 -21.96 -1.03
N ILE A 24 3.75 -20.92 -1.79
CA ILE A 24 4.32 -19.68 -1.28
C ILE A 24 3.29 -18.88 -0.45
N TYR A 25 2.04 -18.80 -0.93
CA TYR A 25 0.98 -18.08 -0.24
C TYR A 25 0.61 -18.71 1.11
N ASN A 26 0.63 -20.04 1.20
CA ASN A 26 0.32 -20.76 2.43
C ASN A 26 1.54 -20.93 3.37
N ASP A 27 2.70 -20.36 3.03
CA ASP A 27 3.95 -20.46 3.80
C ASP A 27 4.34 -21.90 4.19
N THR A 28 4.01 -22.88 3.35
CA THR A 28 4.23 -24.29 3.69
C THR A 28 5.71 -24.69 3.61
N GLU A 29 6.49 -23.98 2.80
CA GLU A 29 7.89 -24.29 2.51
C GLU A 29 8.69 -23.00 2.30
N GLU A 30 9.56 -22.65 3.25
CA GLU A 30 10.36 -21.40 3.26
C GLU A 30 11.21 -21.22 1.98
N PHE A 31 11.73 -22.33 1.45
CA PHE A 31 12.53 -22.34 0.22
C PHE A 31 11.85 -21.62 -0.95
N TRP A 32 10.55 -21.85 -1.15
CA TRP A 32 9.84 -21.24 -2.28
C TRP A 32 9.62 -19.75 -2.08
N GLY A 33 9.46 -19.29 -0.84
CA GLY A 33 9.42 -17.86 -0.51
C GLY A 33 10.74 -17.17 -0.88
N GLN A 34 11.88 -17.76 -0.48
CA GLN A 34 13.21 -17.24 -0.82
C GLN A 34 13.48 -17.27 -2.34
N LEU A 35 13.01 -18.31 -3.03
CA LEU A 35 13.10 -18.38 -4.50
C LEU A 35 12.26 -17.29 -5.16
N ALA A 36 11.06 -17.02 -4.66
CA ALA A 36 10.19 -15.97 -5.19
C ALA A 36 10.82 -14.57 -5.03
N ILE A 37 11.40 -14.26 -3.87
CA ILE A 37 12.14 -13.02 -3.63
C ILE A 37 13.29 -12.86 -4.64
N LYS A 38 14.07 -13.92 -4.86
CA LYS A 38 15.16 -13.89 -5.86
C LYS A 38 14.64 -13.70 -7.28
N ALA A 39 13.52 -14.35 -7.63
CA ALA A 39 12.89 -14.23 -8.93
C ALA A 39 12.39 -12.80 -9.20
N PHE A 40 11.64 -12.21 -8.25
CA PHE A 40 11.18 -10.82 -8.37
C PHE A 40 12.34 -9.84 -8.44
N ASN A 41 13.39 -10.00 -7.63
CA ASN A 41 14.57 -9.16 -7.71
C ASN A 41 15.30 -9.27 -9.06
N MET A 42 15.35 -10.47 -9.65
CA MET A 42 15.92 -10.66 -10.99
C MET A 42 15.08 -9.96 -12.05
N LEU A 43 13.76 -10.11 -12.00
CA LEU A 43 12.82 -9.43 -12.89
C LEU A 43 12.88 -7.90 -12.74
N LYS A 44 12.99 -7.40 -11.50
CA LYS A 44 13.19 -5.97 -11.18
C LYS A 44 14.45 -5.42 -11.84
N ARG A 45 15.57 -6.14 -11.72
CA ARG A 45 16.85 -5.76 -12.35
C ARG A 45 16.76 -5.74 -13.87
N VAL A 46 16.10 -6.74 -14.47
CA VAL A 46 15.91 -6.80 -15.93
C VAL A 46 15.03 -5.65 -16.41
N THR A 47 13.91 -5.38 -15.72
CA THR A 47 13.02 -4.27 -16.03
C THR A 47 13.75 -2.94 -15.93
N THR A 48 14.44 -2.70 -14.81
CA THR A 48 15.22 -1.47 -14.62
C THR A 48 16.31 -1.32 -15.67
N PHE A 49 17.01 -2.40 -16.03
CA PHE A 49 18.02 -2.37 -17.09
C PHE A 49 17.43 -1.99 -18.46
N GLY A 50 16.27 -2.54 -18.80
CA GLY A 50 15.59 -2.25 -20.07
C GLY A 50 15.14 -0.80 -20.18
N TYR A 51 14.56 -0.24 -19.10
CA TYR A 51 13.83 1.03 -19.16
C TYR A 51 14.56 2.22 -18.51
N LYS A 52 15.48 1.99 -17.56
CA LYS A 52 16.33 3.04 -16.96
C LYS A 52 17.59 3.23 -17.80
N ARG A 53 17.45 3.94 -18.92
CA ARG A 53 18.54 4.28 -19.86
C ARG A 53 19.59 5.21 -19.20
N GLY A 54 20.47 4.66 -18.36
CA GLY A 54 21.58 5.46 -17.79
C GLY A 54 22.37 4.88 -16.61
N ALA A 55 21.98 3.74 -16.01
CA ALA A 55 22.62 3.24 -14.79
C ALA A 55 23.75 2.20 -15.01
N VAL A 56 24.21 2.01 -16.25
CA VAL A 56 25.34 1.12 -16.53
C VAL A 56 26.59 1.97 -16.74
N LEU A 57 27.56 1.83 -15.83
CA LEU A 57 28.88 2.46 -15.96
C LEU A 57 29.53 1.98 -17.27
N LEU A 58 29.48 2.80 -18.31
CA LEU A 58 30.10 2.53 -19.60
C LEU A 58 31.62 2.68 -19.47
N LYS A 59 32.37 1.60 -19.67
CA LYS A 59 33.83 1.64 -19.68
C LYS A 59 34.39 1.83 -21.08
N GLN A 60 33.70 1.37 -22.14
CA GLN A 60 34.16 1.46 -23.53
C GLN A 60 33.01 1.73 -24.53
N LYS A 61 33.34 2.17 -25.76
CA LYS A 61 32.36 2.44 -26.84
C LYS A 61 31.62 1.19 -27.32
N ASN A 62 32.28 0.03 -27.40
CA ASN A 62 31.66 -1.24 -27.80
C ASN A 62 30.58 -1.68 -26.81
N ASP A 63 30.74 -1.35 -25.51
CA ASP A 63 29.75 -1.64 -24.48
C ASP A 63 28.41 -0.94 -24.77
N LYS A 64 28.45 0.24 -25.42
CA LYS A 64 27.24 1.04 -25.68
C LYS A 64 26.29 0.36 -26.67
N ASP A 65 26.81 -0.18 -27.78
CA ASP A 65 25.99 -0.84 -28.79
C ASP A 65 25.46 -2.19 -28.30
N GLU A 66 26.27 -2.92 -27.51
CA GLU A 66 25.81 -4.15 -26.86
C GLU A 66 24.71 -3.89 -25.81
N ILE A 67 24.88 -2.86 -24.98
CA ILE A 67 23.88 -2.46 -23.98
C ILE A 67 22.59 -2.02 -24.66
N LYS A 68 22.69 -1.26 -25.77
CA LYS A 68 21.52 -0.87 -26.54
C LYS A 68 20.77 -2.08 -27.10
N LYS A 69 21.48 -3.01 -27.75
CA LYS A 69 20.87 -4.25 -28.26
C LYS A 69 20.21 -5.06 -27.14
N ALA A 70 20.87 -5.19 -25.99
CA ALA A 70 20.32 -5.92 -24.86
C ALA A 70 19.08 -5.22 -24.26
N SER A 71 19.09 -3.89 -24.16
CA SER A 71 17.94 -3.09 -23.75
C SER A 71 16.79 -3.27 -24.74
N ASP A 72 17.03 -3.20 -26.05
CA ASP A 72 16.01 -3.39 -27.08
C ASP A 72 15.38 -4.80 -27.02
N ILE A 73 16.16 -5.85 -26.73
CA ILE A 73 15.62 -7.21 -26.52
C ILE A 73 14.70 -7.24 -25.30
N VAL A 74 15.12 -6.63 -24.19
CA VAL A 74 14.29 -6.60 -22.97
C VAL A 74 13.00 -5.83 -23.20
N THR A 75 13.07 -4.65 -23.82
CA THR A 75 11.90 -3.77 -23.98
C THR A 75 10.96 -4.26 -25.08
N ASN A 76 11.48 -4.81 -26.18
CA ASN A 76 10.68 -5.11 -27.37
C ASN A 76 10.36 -6.60 -27.55
N GLU A 77 11.18 -7.52 -26.99
CA GLU A 77 11.02 -8.96 -27.22
C GLU A 77 10.64 -9.76 -25.97
N PHE A 78 11.01 -9.30 -24.77
CA PHE A 78 10.71 -10.01 -23.52
C PHE A 78 9.40 -9.54 -22.91
N PHE A 79 9.27 -8.25 -22.58
CA PHE A 79 8.07 -7.70 -21.95
C PHE A 79 6.96 -7.39 -22.95
N SER A 80 6.33 -8.44 -23.49
CA SER A 80 5.10 -8.27 -24.27
C SER A 80 3.95 -7.81 -23.37
N GLU A 81 2.97 -7.13 -23.97
CA GLU A 81 1.75 -6.70 -23.27
C GLU A 81 1.06 -7.86 -22.55
N GLN A 82 0.88 -8.99 -23.22
CA GLN A 82 0.28 -10.19 -22.63
C GLN A 82 1.07 -10.70 -21.42
N LEU A 83 2.41 -10.70 -21.50
CA LEU A 83 3.26 -11.14 -20.39
C LEU A 83 3.08 -10.23 -19.18
N LEU A 84 3.06 -8.92 -19.40
CA LEU A 84 2.89 -7.92 -18.34
C LEU A 84 1.53 -8.07 -17.65
N LEU A 85 0.44 -8.21 -18.40
CA LEU A 85 -0.89 -8.41 -17.84
C LEU A 85 -0.99 -9.74 -17.07
N ASN A 86 -0.39 -10.82 -17.58
CA ASN A 86 -0.33 -12.10 -16.86
C ASN A 86 0.46 -11.99 -15.57
N LEU A 87 1.61 -11.30 -15.60
CA LEU A 87 2.46 -11.09 -14.44
C LEU A 87 1.74 -10.25 -13.36
N VAL A 88 1.06 -9.16 -13.74
CA VAL A 88 0.29 -8.35 -12.78
C VAL A 88 -0.87 -9.16 -12.21
N ASN A 89 -1.57 -9.95 -13.02
CA ASN A 89 -2.61 -10.85 -12.51
C ASN A 89 -2.05 -11.87 -11.51
N LEU A 90 -0.89 -12.48 -11.80
CA LEU A 90 -0.22 -13.40 -10.89
C LEU A 90 0.13 -12.70 -9.55
N ILE A 91 0.70 -11.49 -9.63
CA ILE A 91 1.04 -10.67 -8.47
C ILE A 91 -0.20 -10.37 -7.62
N CYS A 92 -1.29 -9.86 -8.21
CA CYS A 92 -2.55 -9.59 -7.50
C CYS A 92 -3.14 -10.86 -6.87
N ASN A 93 -3.21 -11.95 -7.63
CA ASN A 93 -3.97 -13.13 -7.22
C ASN A 93 -3.31 -13.90 -6.09
N TRP A 94 -2.00 -13.75 -5.89
CA TRP A 94 -1.22 -14.56 -4.96
C TRP A 94 -0.25 -13.79 -4.08
N TYR A 95 0.48 -12.82 -4.64
CA TYR A 95 1.65 -12.24 -3.97
C TYR A 95 1.35 -10.95 -3.20
N LEU A 96 0.23 -10.28 -3.51
CA LEU A 96 -0.23 -9.10 -2.78
C LEU A 96 -1.35 -9.38 -1.77
N LYS A 97 -1.87 -10.61 -1.75
CA LYS A 97 -2.87 -11.02 -0.77
C LYS A 97 -2.20 -11.20 0.60
N LEU A 98 -2.90 -10.78 1.65
CA LEU A 98 -2.57 -11.17 3.02
C LEU A 98 -2.61 -12.70 3.11
N LYS A 99 -1.54 -13.29 3.61
CA LYS A 99 -1.42 -14.73 3.80
C LYS A 99 -2.26 -15.19 4.99
N PRO A 100 -2.55 -16.49 5.11
CA PRO A 100 -3.23 -17.03 6.29
C PRO A 100 -2.48 -16.70 7.60
N SER A 101 -1.15 -16.77 7.59
CA SER A 101 -0.27 -16.38 8.71
C SER A 101 -0.41 -14.90 9.06
N ASP A 102 -0.50 -14.01 8.06
CA ASP A 102 -0.72 -12.58 8.29
C ASP A 102 -2.07 -12.33 8.98
N LEU A 103 -3.13 -13.03 8.57
CA LEU A 103 -4.46 -12.88 9.15
C LEU A 103 -4.55 -13.43 10.58
N GLU A 104 -3.81 -14.50 10.87
CA GLU A 104 -3.67 -15.04 12.21
C GLU A 104 -2.93 -14.05 13.13
N ASN A 105 -1.77 -13.54 12.68
CA ASN A 105 -0.98 -12.56 13.43
C ASN A 105 -1.72 -11.24 13.61
N TRP A 106 -2.44 -10.76 12.59
CA TRP A 106 -3.33 -9.60 12.70
C TRP A 106 -4.33 -9.77 13.85
N THR A 107 -4.89 -10.97 13.99
CA THR A 107 -5.92 -11.25 15.01
C THR A 107 -5.31 -11.42 16.39
N ASN A 108 -4.20 -12.13 16.50
CA ASN A 108 -3.59 -12.50 17.78
C ASN A 108 -2.72 -11.39 18.36
N GLU A 109 -1.87 -10.77 17.53
CA GLU A 109 -0.86 -9.78 17.92
C GLU A 109 -0.92 -8.54 17.02
N PRO A 110 -2.05 -7.79 17.01
CA PRO A 110 -2.29 -6.71 16.05
C PRO A 110 -1.25 -5.58 16.11
N GLU A 111 -0.72 -5.29 17.30
CA GLU A 111 0.30 -4.24 17.48
C GLU A 111 1.67 -4.67 16.93
N GLU A 112 2.07 -5.93 17.15
CA GLU A 112 3.32 -6.45 16.60
C GLU A 112 3.21 -6.51 15.08
N TRP A 113 2.10 -7.05 14.56
CA TRP A 113 1.87 -7.16 13.14
C TRP A 113 1.98 -5.82 12.41
N ILE A 114 1.37 -4.74 12.93
CA ILE A 114 1.47 -3.44 12.28
C ILE A 114 2.86 -2.80 12.42
N ASN A 115 3.56 -3.00 13.53
CA ASN A 115 4.92 -2.50 13.69
C ASN A 115 5.88 -3.20 12.71
N GLU A 116 5.71 -4.50 12.49
CA GLU A 116 6.45 -5.25 11.46
C GLU A 116 6.13 -4.75 10.03
N GLU A 117 4.85 -4.50 9.72
CA GLU A 117 4.44 -3.94 8.43
C GLU A 117 5.03 -2.55 8.17
N LEU A 118 5.17 -1.71 9.21
CA LEU A 118 5.82 -0.40 9.11
C LEU A 118 7.34 -0.49 8.91
N GLN A 119 7.95 -1.57 9.38
CA GLN A 119 9.38 -1.86 9.24
C GLN A 119 9.68 -2.75 8.02
N ALA A 120 8.67 -3.02 7.17
CA ALA A 120 8.74 -4.00 6.10
C ALA A 120 10.01 -3.90 5.26
N SER A 121 10.70 -5.04 5.13
CA SER A 121 11.92 -5.15 4.34
C SER A 121 11.69 -6.03 3.12
N TYR A 122 11.63 -5.38 1.95
CA TYR A 122 11.40 -6.04 0.66
C TYR A 122 12.46 -7.11 0.32
N GLU A 123 13.59 -7.12 1.02
CA GLU A 123 14.68 -8.08 0.82
C GLU A 123 14.39 -9.44 1.46
N PHE A 124 13.46 -9.50 2.42
CA PHE A 124 13.19 -10.71 3.22
C PHE A 124 11.71 -11.15 3.18
N GLN A 125 10.79 -10.26 2.81
CA GLN A 125 9.37 -10.54 2.75
C GLN A 125 8.87 -10.63 1.31
N VAL A 126 8.23 -11.75 0.96
CA VAL A 126 7.74 -12.02 -0.39
C VAL A 126 6.74 -10.96 -0.86
N ARG A 127 5.79 -10.58 0.01
CA ARG A 127 4.77 -9.58 -0.32
C ARG A 127 5.42 -8.23 -0.60
N SER A 128 6.22 -7.72 0.33
CA SER A 128 6.93 -6.45 0.17
C SER A 128 7.87 -6.45 -1.04
N CYS A 129 8.47 -7.60 -1.39
CA CYS A 129 9.25 -7.76 -2.61
C CYS A 129 8.39 -7.64 -3.88
N ALA A 130 7.20 -8.25 -3.87
CA ALA A 130 6.24 -8.14 -4.98
C ALA A 130 5.66 -6.73 -5.11
N GLU A 131 5.35 -6.06 -4.00
CA GLU A 131 4.93 -4.66 -3.96
C GLU A 131 5.99 -3.76 -4.59
N ASN A 132 7.24 -3.89 -4.13
CA ASN A 132 8.38 -3.11 -4.64
C ASN A 132 8.68 -3.36 -6.13
N TYR A 133 8.45 -4.57 -6.63
CA TYR A 133 8.59 -4.83 -8.06
C TYR A 133 7.39 -4.32 -8.86
N PHE A 134 6.18 -4.40 -8.30
CA PHE A 134 4.99 -3.86 -8.95
C PHE A 134 5.07 -2.33 -9.14
N GLU A 135 5.65 -1.59 -8.19
CA GLU A 135 5.89 -0.14 -8.36
C GLU A 135 6.75 0.18 -9.60
N ASP A 136 7.79 -0.63 -9.88
CA ASP A 136 8.58 -0.49 -11.10
C ASP A 136 7.72 -0.79 -12.33
N LEU A 137 6.90 -1.84 -12.29
CA LEU A 137 5.99 -2.15 -13.40
C LEU A 137 5.03 -0.98 -13.66
N ALA A 138 4.41 -0.44 -12.62
CA ALA A 138 3.54 0.73 -12.70
C ALA A 138 4.25 1.93 -13.33
N THR A 139 5.50 2.17 -12.92
CA THR A 139 6.30 3.30 -13.42
C THR A 139 6.62 3.15 -14.91
N TYR A 140 7.09 1.99 -15.34
CA TYR A 140 7.57 1.78 -16.72
C TYR A 140 6.44 1.45 -17.71
N PHE A 141 5.30 0.92 -17.24
CA PHE A 141 4.20 0.45 -18.08
C PHE A 141 2.86 1.14 -17.78
N LYS A 142 2.89 2.38 -17.25
CA LYS A 142 1.69 3.12 -16.82
C LYS A 142 0.59 3.23 -17.87
N GLU A 143 0.92 3.38 -19.16
CA GLU A 143 -0.08 3.53 -20.23
C GLU A 143 -0.92 2.26 -20.40
N LEU A 144 -0.30 1.10 -20.18
CA LEU A 144 -0.97 -0.20 -20.18
C LEU A 144 -1.68 -0.46 -18.85
N LEU A 145 -1.00 -0.18 -17.73
CA LEU A 145 -1.47 -0.59 -16.41
C LEU A 145 -2.56 0.32 -15.84
N ALA A 146 -2.59 1.61 -16.18
CA ALA A 146 -3.65 2.52 -15.73
C ALA A 146 -5.06 2.03 -16.12
N PRO A 147 -5.40 1.81 -17.40
CA PRO A 147 -6.73 1.33 -17.77
C PRO A 147 -7.04 -0.06 -17.20
N PHE A 148 -6.04 -0.94 -17.13
CA PHE A 148 -6.18 -2.29 -16.57
C PHE A 148 -6.56 -2.27 -15.08
N ILE A 149 -5.87 -1.46 -14.27
CA ILE A 149 -6.13 -1.33 -12.84
C ILE A 149 -7.52 -0.74 -12.61
N LEU A 150 -7.88 0.33 -13.33
CA LEU A 150 -9.19 0.97 -13.20
C LEU A 150 -10.34 0.02 -13.55
N GLN A 151 -10.20 -0.76 -14.62
CA GLN A 151 -11.17 -1.78 -14.99
C GLN A 151 -11.33 -2.86 -13.92
N LYS A 152 -10.22 -3.30 -13.31
CA LYS A 152 -10.26 -4.28 -12.20
C LYS A 152 -10.97 -3.74 -10.97
N ILE A 153 -10.73 -2.48 -10.60
CA ILE A 153 -11.41 -1.82 -9.47
C ILE A 153 -12.91 -1.82 -9.71
N GLU A 154 -13.34 -1.32 -10.88
CA GLU A 154 -14.76 -1.23 -11.22
C GLU A 154 -15.42 -2.61 -11.19
N SER A 155 -14.87 -3.58 -11.93
CA SER A 155 -15.46 -4.92 -11.99
C SER A 155 -15.46 -5.66 -10.65
N SER A 156 -14.41 -5.52 -9.84
CA SER A 156 -14.24 -6.33 -8.63
C SER A 156 -14.92 -5.74 -7.39
N LEU A 157 -15.01 -4.41 -7.28
CA LEU A 157 -15.67 -3.79 -6.12
C LEU A 157 -17.20 -3.77 -6.26
N THR A 158 -17.73 -3.78 -7.50
CA THR A 158 -19.18 -3.89 -7.73
C THR A 158 -19.68 -5.33 -7.65
N ASP A 159 -18.80 -6.32 -7.78
CA ASP A 159 -19.18 -7.73 -7.76
C ASP A 159 -19.15 -8.28 -6.31
N PRO A 160 -20.30 -8.70 -5.75
CA PRO A 160 -20.37 -9.27 -4.41
C PRO A 160 -19.75 -10.67 -4.31
N SER A 161 -19.50 -11.35 -5.43
CA SER A 161 -18.90 -12.69 -5.45
C SER A 161 -17.37 -12.66 -5.24
N VAL A 162 -16.73 -11.50 -5.43
CA VAL A 162 -15.30 -11.34 -5.26
C VAL A 162 -14.94 -11.28 -3.79
N ASP A 163 -14.03 -12.16 -3.36
CA ASP A 163 -13.58 -12.24 -1.98
C ASP A 163 -12.77 -11.00 -1.56
N ILE A 164 -12.75 -10.76 -0.24
CA ILE A 164 -12.17 -9.57 0.36
C ILE A 164 -10.65 -9.47 0.14
N LEU A 165 -9.92 -10.59 0.10
CA LEU A 165 -8.47 -10.58 -0.11
C LEU A 165 -8.15 -10.24 -1.57
N THR A 166 -8.97 -10.71 -2.51
CA THR A 166 -8.87 -10.30 -3.91
C THR A 166 -9.16 -8.80 -4.05
N LYS A 167 -10.20 -8.27 -3.40
CA LYS A 167 -10.46 -6.82 -3.37
C LYS A 167 -9.29 -6.03 -2.78
N ASP A 168 -8.73 -6.48 -1.65
CA ASP A 168 -7.55 -5.87 -1.03
C ASP A 168 -6.36 -5.82 -1.99
N SER A 169 -6.06 -6.93 -2.67
CA SER A 169 -4.93 -6.99 -3.61
C SER A 169 -5.09 -6.05 -4.81
N ILE A 170 -6.32 -5.87 -5.31
CA ILE A 170 -6.64 -4.95 -6.41
C ILE A 170 -6.51 -3.49 -5.95
N LEU A 171 -6.98 -3.21 -4.74
CA LEU A 171 -6.81 -1.89 -4.13
C LEU A 171 -5.34 -1.62 -3.77
N CYS A 172 -4.55 -2.64 -3.45
CA CYS A 172 -3.11 -2.54 -3.22
C CYS A 172 -2.38 -2.08 -4.48
N VAL A 173 -2.66 -2.68 -5.64
CA VAL A 173 -2.03 -2.20 -6.89
C VAL A 173 -2.44 -0.78 -7.24
N PHE A 174 -3.65 -0.34 -6.90
CA PHE A 174 -4.06 1.06 -7.07
C PHE A 174 -3.27 2.00 -6.14
N GLN A 175 -3.08 1.61 -4.88
CA GLN A 175 -2.23 2.34 -3.94
C GLN A 175 -0.80 2.48 -4.48
N LEU A 176 -0.14 1.36 -4.80
CA LEU A 176 1.26 1.32 -5.22
C LEU A 176 1.52 2.06 -6.54
N SER A 177 0.49 2.20 -7.38
CA SER A 177 0.61 2.88 -8.66
C SER A 177 0.29 4.37 -8.62
N ALA A 178 0.01 4.95 -7.43
CA ALA A 178 -0.51 6.31 -7.28
C ALA A 178 0.25 7.36 -8.10
N GLN A 179 1.56 7.48 -7.90
CA GLN A 179 2.40 8.44 -8.63
C GLN A 179 2.44 8.19 -10.15
N SER A 180 2.28 6.93 -10.57
CA SER A 180 2.38 6.53 -11.97
C SER A 180 1.10 6.80 -12.74
N ILE A 181 -0.06 6.61 -12.11
CA ILE A 181 -1.37 6.64 -12.80
C ILE A 181 -2.22 7.87 -12.46
N ALA A 182 -1.76 8.77 -11.58
CA ALA A 182 -2.53 9.93 -11.13
C ALA A 182 -3.11 10.79 -12.27
N ASN A 183 -2.35 10.97 -13.36
CA ASN A 183 -2.81 11.75 -14.53
C ASN A 183 -3.87 11.04 -15.38
N SER A 184 -4.04 9.72 -15.20
CA SER A 184 -4.94 8.86 -15.97
C SER A 184 -6.19 8.45 -15.19
N CYS A 185 -6.36 8.93 -13.95
CA CYS A 185 -7.51 8.62 -13.12
C CYS A 185 -8.04 9.85 -12.38
N ASN A 186 -9.22 9.69 -11.77
CA ASN A 186 -9.82 10.71 -10.92
C ASN A 186 -10.03 10.13 -9.52
N PHE A 187 -9.09 10.42 -8.61
CA PHE A 187 -9.15 9.93 -7.24
C PHE A 187 -10.43 10.35 -6.52
N ASP A 188 -10.88 11.59 -6.67
CA ASP A 188 -12.11 12.09 -6.02
C ASP A 188 -13.34 11.24 -6.37
N LYS A 189 -13.51 10.90 -7.65
CA LYS A 189 -14.60 10.03 -8.11
C LYS A 189 -14.46 8.61 -7.60
N LEU A 190 -13.25 8.04 -7.65
CA LEU A 190 -13.00 6.68 -7.18
C LEU A 190 -13.24 6.57 -5.67
N PHE A 191 -12.81 7.57 -4.91
CA PHE A 191 -13.01 7.62 -3.47
C PHE A 191 -14.50 7.67 -3.12
N ALA A 192 -15.25 8.60 -3.73
CA ALA A 192 -16.68 8.75 -3.47
C ALA A 192 -17.51 7.52 -3.90
N ASN A 193 -17.18 6.92 -5.05
CA ASN A 193 -18.00 5.85 -5.64
C ASN A 193 -17.66 4.45 -5.14
N TYR A 194 -16.39 4.20 -4.75
CA TYR A 194 -15.92 2.86 -4.43
C TYR A 194 -15.28 2.78 -3.05
N PHE A 195 -14.28 3.62 -2.76
CA PHE A 195 -13.46 3.44 -1.56
C PHE A 195 -14.22 3.79 -0.26
N LEU A 196 -14.90 4.93 -0.24
CA LEU A 196 -15.69 5.36 0.92
C LEU A 196 -16.83 4.37 1.21
N PRO A 197 -17.68 3.98 0.23
CA PRO A 197 -18.71 2.96 0.46
C PRO A 197 -18.14 1.65 0.99
N GLU A 198 -17.03 1.16 0.44
CA GLU A 198 -16.43 -0.10 0.90
C GLU A 198 -15.94 -0.01 2.34
N SER A 199 -15.33 1.11 2.73
CA SER A 199 -14.84 1.34 4.10
C SER A 199 -15.94 1.47 5.16
N LEU A 200 -17.17 1.84 4.75
CA LEU A 200 -18.31 2.03 5.65
C LEU A 200 -19.22 0.79 5.77
N LYS A 201 -18.91 -0.31 5.07
CA LYS A 201 -19.67 -1.56 5.19
C LYS A 201 -19.47 -2.16 6.59
N ASN A 202 -20.58 -2.40 7.29
CA ASN A 202 -20.60 -2.92 8.66
C ASN A 202 -20.66 -4.45 8.75
N GLU A 203 -20.15 -5.16 7.75
CA GLU A 203 -20.10 -6.62 7.79
C GLU A 203 -18.88 -7.11 8.60
N SER A 204 -19.11 -8.11 9.45
CA SER A 204 -18.23 -8.60 10.52
C SER A 204 -16.79 -8.90 10.10
N GLN A 205 -15.82 -8.54 10.95
CA GLN A 205 -14.37 -8.88 11.01
C GLN A 205 -13.53 -8.68 9.73
N ASN A 206 -14.01 -9.10 8.56
CA ASN A 206 -13.33 -8.96 7.28
C ASN A 206 -13.43 -7.53 6.68
N SER A 207 -14.30 -6.66 7.21
CA SER A 207 -14.34 -5.24 6.80
C SER A 207 -13.08 -4.48 7.24
N SER A 208 -12.37 -4.93 8.28
CA SER A 208 -11.13 -4.29 8.74
C SER A 208 -10.04 -4.25 7.67
N ILE A 209 -9.92 -5.29 6.85
CA ILE A 209 -8.91 -5.37 5.78
C ILE A 209 -9.12 -4.24 4.77
N LEU A 210 -10.35 -4.06 4.30
CA LEU A 210 -10.67 -3.02 3.32
C LEU A 210 -10.64 -1.62 3.95
N LYS A 211 -11.04 -1.46 5.21
CA LYS A 211 -10.87 -0.20 5.98
C LYS A 211 -9.40 0.21 6.04
N ARG A 212 -8.52 -0.71 6.44
CA ARG A 212 -7.06 -0.48 6.44
C ARG A 212 -6.58 -0.11 5.04
N ARG A 213 -6.98 -0.87 4.02
CA ARG A 213 -6.54 -0.61 2.65
C ARG A 213 -6.94 0.77 2.14
N VAL A 214 -8.15 1.22 2.44
CA VAL A 214 -8.61 2.57 2.05
C VAL A 214 -7.79 3.64 2.76
N CYS A 215 -7.44 3.46 4.04
CA CYS A 215 -6.51 4.34 4.74
C CYS A 215 -5.12 4.41 4.05
N LEU A 216 -4.57 3.27 3.65
CA LEU A 216 -3.29 3.23 2.94
C LEU A 216 -3.35 3.89 1.56
N ILE A 217 -4.45 3.70 0.81
CA ILE A 217 -4.69 4.44 -0.43
C ILE A 217 -4.72 5.94 -0.16
N VAL A 218 -5.49 6.40 0.84
CA VAL A 218 -5.55 7.83 1.17
C VAL A 218 -4.18 8.40 1.48
N SER A 219 -3.34 7.65 2.21
CA SER A 219 -2.00 8.08 2.59
C SER A 219 -1.09 8.38 1.38
N GLU A 220 -1.20 7.56 0.32
CA GLU A 220 -0.45 7.78 -0.93
C GLU A 220 -1.07 8.89 -1.80
N TRP A 221 -2.40 8.98 -1.84
CA TRP A 221 -3.10 9.83 -2.81
C TRP A 221 -3.34 11.27 -2.36
N VAL A 222 -3.40 11.52 -1.04
CA VAL A 222 -3.78 12.83 -0.49
C VAL A 222 -2.87 13.96 -0.99
N SER A 223 -1.57 13.70 -1.10
CA SER A 223 -0.58 14.70 -1.54
C SER A 223 -0.46 14.84 -3.07
N ILE A 224 -1.11 13.94 -3.82
CA ILE A 224 -1.03 13.86 -5.28
C ILE A 224 -2.27 14.49 -5.92
N GLN A 225 -3.46 14.03 -5.50
CA GLN A 225 -4.74 14.46 -6.06
C GLN A 225 -5.85 14.25 -5.03
N CYS A 226 -6.28 15.32 -4.35
CA CYS A 226 -7.41 15.25 -3.42
C CYS A 226 -8.11 16.61 -3.31
N SER A 227 -9.36 16.71 -3.77
CA SER A 227 -10.15 17.93 -3.60
C SER A 227 -10.51 18.20 -2.14
N ASP A 228 -10.83 19.46 -1.82
CA ASP A 228 -11.31 19.86 -0.48
C ASP A 228 -12.54 19.05 -0.03
N THR A 229 -13.45 18.74 -0.97
CA THR A 229 -14.66 17.95 -0.68
C THR A 229 -14.30 16.51 -0.32
N THR A 230 -13.43 15.86 -1.10
CA THR A 230 -12.95 14.50 -0.78
C THR A 230 -12.18 14.48 0.52
N ARG A 231 -11.35 15.50 0.77
CA ARG A 231 -10.59 15.65 2.00
C ARG A 231 -11.49 15.75 3.23
N LEU A 232 -12.62 16.45 3.14
CA LEU A 232 -13.63 16.50 4.20
C LEU A 232 -14.25 15.13 4.47
N HIS A 233 -14.58 14.36 3.43
CA HIS A 233 -15.06 12.98 3.59
C HIS A 233 -14.00 12.07 4.21
N ILE A 234 -12.73 12.24 3.85
CA ILE A 234 -11.61 11.52 4.46
C ILE A 234 -11.51 11.85 5.95
N TYR A 235 -11.66 13.10 6.37
CA TYR A 235 -11.68 13.46 7.80
C TYR A 235 -12.81 12.76 8.56
N GLY A 236 -14.01 12.72 7.96
CA GLY A 236 -15.14 11.97 8.51
C GLY A 236 -14.85 10.48 8.62
N LEU A 237 -14.24 9.88 7.58
CA LEU A 237 -13.82 8.49 7.60
C LEU A 237 -12.82 8.22 8.74
N ILE A 238 -11.71 8.98 8.82
CA ILE A 238 -10.70 8.81 9.87
C ILE A 238 -11.32 8.96 11.27
N SER A 239 -12.17 9.97 11.48
CA SER A 239 -12.88 10.14 12.75
C SER A 239 -13.72 8.91 13.09
N SER A 240 -14.49 8.38 12.14
CA SER A 240 -15.33 7.20 12.34
C SER A 240 -14.54 5.92 12.63
N LEU A 241 -13.38 5.73 11.98
CA LEU A 241 -12.54 4.54 12.18
C LEU A 241 -11.88 4.51 13.56
N LEU A 242 -11.62 5.68 14.14
CA LEU A 242 -11.04 5.82 15.48
C LEU A 242 -12.05 5.66 16.60
N GLU A 243 -13.35 5.72 16.32
CA GLU A 243 -14.38 5.44 17.32
C GLU A 243 -14.21 4.02 17.92
N PRO A 244 -14.68 3.78 19.15
CA PRO A 244 -14.53 2.48 19.80
C PRO A 244 -14.95 1.29 18.93
N ASN A 245 -16.03 1.46 18.16
CA ASN A 245 -16.60 0.43 17.26
C ASN A 245 -16.19 0.60 15.77
N GLY A 246 -15.32 1.56 15.45
CA GLY A 246 -14.99 1.92 14.06
C GLY A 246 -14.12 0.90 13.33
N GLY A 247 -13.08 0.40 14.01
CA GLY A 247 -12.15 -0.60 13.50
C GLY A 247 -11.40 -1.31 14.62
N ASP A 248 -10.72 -2.40 14.27
CA ASP A 248 -9.78 -3.05 15.18
C ASP A 248 -8.51 -2.20 15.40
N THR A 249 -7.61 -2.69 16.26
CA THR A 249 -6.35 -2.00 16.59
C THR A 249 -5.50 -1.70 15.35
N VAL A 250 -5.45 -2.62 14.39
CA VAL A 250 -4.69 -2.44 13.14
C VAL A 250 -5.27 -1.31 12.30
N VAL A 251 -6.59 -1.30 12.12
CA VAL A 251 -7.30 -0.21 11.41
C VAL A 251 -7.11 1.12 12.10
N LYS A 252 -7.22 1.17 13.43
CA LYS A 252 -7.06 2.40 14.21
C LYS A 252 -5.65 2.97 14.12
N LEU A 253 -4.62 2.13 14.25
CA LEU A 253 -3.22 2.56 14.07
C LEU A 253 -2.94 3.02 12.64
N THR A 254 -3.49 2.32 11.63
CA THR A 254 -3.38 2.76 10.22
C THR A 254 -4.12 4.08 9.97
N ALA A 255 -5.27 4.30 10.60
CA ALA A 255 -6.02 5.56 10.50
C ALA A 255 -5.24 6.72 11.15
N ILE A 256 -4.52 6.48 12.24
CA ILE A 256 -3.61 7.47 12.84
C ILE A 256 -2.42 7.77 11.93
N GLN A 257 -1.85 6.77 11.27
CA GLN A 257 -0.83 6.99 10.25
C GLN A 257 -1.36 7.85 9.10
N THR A 258 -2.55 7.52 8.60
CA THR A 258 -3.20 8.29 7.53
C THR A 258 -3.49 9.72 7.96
N LEU A 259 -3.91 9.91 9.22
CA LEU A 259 -4.08 11.23 9.82
C LEU A 259 -2.77 12.02 9.80
N GLN A 260 -1.63 11.39 10.09
CA GLN A 260 -0.33 12.04 10.02
C GLN A 260 -0.05 12.57 8.60
N HIS A 261 -0.27 11.75 7.56
CA HIS A 261 -0.14 12.20 6.17
C HIS A 261 -1.07 13.38 5.84
N LEU A 262 -2.31 13.36 6.35
CA LEU A 262 -3.30 14.41 6.13
C LEU A 262 -2.93 15.76 6.78
N ILE A 263 -2.30 15.76 7.95
CA ILE A 263 -1.92 16.99 8.68
C ILE A 263 -0.56 17.55 8.25
N ASP A 264 0.33 16.67 7.79
CA ASP A 264 1.64 17.01 7.22
C ASP A 264 1.52 17.55 5.79
N ASP A 265 0.43 17.23 5.10
CA ASP A 265 0.14 17.73 3.77
C ASP A 265 0.02 19.27 3.71
N TRP A 266 0.60 19.86 2.65
CA TRP A 266 0.70 21.31 2.49
C TRP A 266 -0.66 21.99 2.25
N GLU A 267 -1.65 21.26 1.72
CA GLU A 267 -3.01 21.76 1.52
C GLU A 267 -3.85 21.68 2.79
N PHE A 268 -3.34 21.09 3.88
CA PHE A 268 -4.09 21.01 5.13
C PHE A 268 -4.60 22.38 5.59
N ARG A 269 -5.91 22.45 5.88
CA ARG A 269 -6.59 23.64 6.42
C ARG A 269 -7.25 23.29 7.73
N LYS A 270 -6.68 23.79 8.83
CA LYS A 270 -7.23 23.56 10.19
C LYS A 270 -8.68 24.01 10.36
N SER A 271 -9.14 25.01 9.61
CA SER A 271 -10.53 25.47 9.62
C SER A 271 -11.50 24.40 9.12
N SER A 272 -11.15 23.69 8.06
CA SER A 272 -11.98 22.61 7.49
C SER A 272 -11.94 21.34 8.34
N PHE A 273 -10.94 21.21 9.21
CA PHE A 273 -10.75 20.05 10.09
C PHE A 273 -11.33 20.26 11.50
N GLN A 274 -11.77 21.48 11.84
CA GLN A 274 -12.10 21.91 13.21
C GLN A 274 -13.08 20.98 13.94
N GLU A 275 -14.11 20.48 13.26
CA GLU A 275 -15.15 19.63 13.85
C GLU A 275 -14.62 18.25 14.27
N PHE A 276 -13.54 17.78 13.64
CA PHE A 276 -12.96 16.46 13.89
C PHE A 276 -11.87 16.47 14.98
N VAL A 277 -11.27 17.64 15.28
CA VAL A 277 -10.15 17.78 16.22
C VAL A 277 -10.47 17.16 17.58
N GLY A 278 -11.60 17.54 18.18
CA GLY A 278 -11.97 17.08 19.51
C GLY A 278 -12.24 15.56 19.57
N PRO A 279 -13.15 15.03 18.72
CA PRO A 279 -13.42 13.61 18.64
C PRO A 279 -12.16 12.76 18.38
N ILE A 280 -11.33 13.15 17.41
CA ILE A 280 -10.12 12.40 17.06
C ILE A 280 -9.13 12.35 18.23
N ILE A 281 -8.82 13.48 18.88
CA ILE A 281 -7.89 13.47 20.03
C ILE A 281 -8.45 12.63 21.18
N SER A 282 -9.76 12.70 21.43
CA SER A 282 -10.40 11.91 22.49
C SER A 282 -10.28 10.41 22.22
N ASN A 283 -10.52 10.00 20.97
CA ASN A 283 -10.41 8.60 20.54
C ASN A 283 -8.94 8.12 20.52
N MET A 284 -7.97 8.99 20.21
CA MET A 284 -6.53 8.66 20.32
C MET A 284 -6.12 8.43 21.78
N ILE A 285 -6.65 9.22 22.73
CA ILE A 285 -6.42 9.03 24.17
C ILE A 285 -7.00 7.69 24.64
N GLU A 286 -8.21 7.35 24.19
CA GLU A 286 -8.83 6.05 24.50
C GLU A 286 -8.02 4.90 23.94
N LEU A 287 -7.60 4.97 22.66
CA LEU A 287 -6.75 3.96 22.04
C LEU A 287 -5.45 3.75 22.83
N LEU A 288 -4.77 4.83 23.24
CA LEU A 288 -3.53 4.75 24.04
C LEU A 288 -3.67 3.89 25.30
N SER A 289 -4.85 3.91 25.94
CA SER A 289 -5.12 3.11 27.14
C SER A 289 -5.25 1.61 26.86
N GLY A 290 -5.60 1.23 25.63
CA GLY A 290 -5.71 -0.16 25.19
C GLY A 290 -4.42 -0.75 24.64
N LEU A 291 -3.51 0.09 24.14
CA LEU A 291 -2.22 -0.36 23.58
C LEU A 291 -1.30 -0.94 24.67
N GLN A 292 -0.52 -1.95 24.30
CA GLN A 292 0.44 -2.64 25.15
C GLN A 292 1.88 -2.30 24.76
N LEU A 293 2.19 -2.18 23.46
CA LEU A 293 3.55 -1.97 23.01
C LEU A 293 3.99 -0.52 23.15
N THR A 294 5.23 -0.31 23.56
CA THR A 294 5.82 1.02 23.73
C THR A 294 5.93 1.74 22.38
N GLU A 295 6.29 1.03 21.32
CA GLU A 295 6.41 1.58 19.96
C GLU A 295 5.07 2.16 19.47
N SER A 296 3.98 1.40 19.60
CA SER A 296 2.62 1.83 19.25
C SER A 296 2.21 3.08 20.03
N LYS A 297 2.45 3.10 21.36
CA LYS A 297 2.15 4.27 22.20
C LYS A 297 2.93 5.51 21.78
N MET A 298 4.23 5.35 21.56
CA MET A 298 5.11 6.43 21.12
C MET A 298 4.67 6.99 19.77
N PHE A 299 4.27 6.13 18.84
CA PHE A 299 3.72 6.52 17.55
C PHE A 299 2.44 7.36 17.70
N VAL A 300 1.44 6.87 18.45
CA VAL A 300 0.19 7.60 18.67
C VAL A 300 0.41 8.94 19.38
N LEU A 301 1.27 8.98 20.41
CA LEU A 301 1.63 10.21 21.12
C LEU A 301 2.28 11.23 20.18
N LYS A 302 3.22 10.79 19.32
CA LYS A 302 3.88 11.64 18.33
C LYS A 302 2.86 12.27 17.38
N VAL A 303 1.97 11.49 16.78
CA VAL A 303 0.96 12.01 15.85
C VAL A 303 -0.01 12.95 16.57
N MET A 304 -0.42 12.62 17.80
CA MET A 304 -1.28 13.49 18.61
C MET A 304 -0.60 14.83 18.93
N SER A 305 0.71 14.83 19.20
CA SER A 305 1.48 16.05 19.44
C SER A 305 1.46 16.99 18.22
N VAL A 306 1.75 16.44 17.04
CA VAL A 306 1.70 17.20 15.76
C VAL A 306 0.29 17.72 15.50
N LEU A 307 -0.74 16.90 15.73
CA LEU A 307 -2.13 17.29 15.54
C LEU A 307 -2.51 18.50 16.41
N ILE A 308 -2.13 18.48 17.70
CA ILE A 308 -2.40 19.57 18.64
C ILE A 308 -1.70 20.85 18.19
N GLU A 309 -0.43 20.76 17.79
CA GLU A 309 0.34 21.91 17.30
C GLU A 309 -0.31 22.52 16.05
N ARG A 310 -0.63 21.70 15.06
CA ARG A 310 -1.23 22.12 13.77
C ARG A 310 -2.63 22.70 13.93
N CYS A 311 -3.38 22.25 14.92
CA CYS A 311 -4.76 22.68 15.17
C CYS A 311 -4.87 23.80 16.22
N ASN A 312 -3.80 24.24 16.88
CA ASN A 312 -3.85 25.34 17.84
C ASN A 312 -4.42 26.64 17.21
N PRO A 313 -5.36 27.38 17.85
CA PRO A 313 -5.98 27.18 19.16
C PRO A 313 -7.34 26.46 19.15
N LEU A 314 -7.65 25.70 18.10
CA LEU A 314 -8.95 25.01 17.95
C LEU A 314 -9.12 23.82 18.91
N VAL A 315 -8.06 23.38 19.60
CA VAL A 315 -8.11 22.27 20.55
C VAL A 315 -8.79 22.72 21.85
N PRO A 316 -9.90 22.09 22.28
CA PRO A 316 -10.57 22.46 23.52
C PRO A 316 -9.70 22.26 24.76
N GLN A 317 -9.72 23.23 25.70
CA GLN A 317 -8.93 23.18 26.93
C GLN A 317 -9.16 21.90 27.75
N LYS A 318 -10.39 21.38 27.78
CA LYS A 318 -10.74 20.13 28.46
C LYS A 318 -9.92 18.95 27.91
N ILE A 319 -9.72 18.90 26.60
CA ILE A 319 -8.98 17.84 25.92
C ILE A 319 -7.48 18.01 26.18
N LEU A 320 -6.94 19.23 26.13
CA LEU A 320 -5.54 19.49 26.51
C LEU A 320 -5.22 19.00 27.93
N ASN A 321 -6.14 19.20 28.87
CA ASN A 321 -5.98 18.70 30.24
C ASN A 321 -6.00 17.16 30.33
N GLN A 322 -6.73 16.47 29.44
CA GLN A 322 -6.69 15.01 29.36
C GLN A 322 -5.36 14.52 28.77
N VAL A 323 -4.90 15.16 27.70
CA VAL A 323 -3.60 14.86 27.07
C VAL A 323 -2.46 14.98 28.08
N LEU A 324 -2.43 16.05 28.88
CA LEU A 324 -1.41 16.25 29.92
C LEU A 324 -1.36 15.11 30.93
N ARG A 325 -2.49 14.46 31.23
CA ARG A 325 -2.51 13.30 32.14
C ARG A 325 -1.91 12.05 31.51
N CYS A 326 -1.97 11.91 30.19
CA CYS A 326 -1.37 10.79 29.47
C CYS A 326 0.17 10.87 29.41
N TYR A 327 0.74 12.08 29.38
CA TYR A 327 2.20 12.30 29.33
C TYR A 327 2.91 12.22 30.69
N VAL A 328 2.15 12.13 31.79
CA VAL A 328 2.69 12.14 33.17
C VAL A 328 2.79 10.72 33.76
N ILE A 329 2.48 9.69 32.96
CA ILE A 329 2.62 8.27 33.31
C ILE A 329 3.84 7.70 32.59
#